data_AF-A0A8R7VB41-F1
#
_entry.id   AF-A0A8R7VB41-F1
#
_cell.length_a   1.000
_cell.length_b   1.000
_cell.length_c   1.000
_cell.angle_alpha   90.00
_cell.angle_beta   90.00
_cell.angle_gamma   90.00
#
_symmetry.space_group_name_H-M   'P 1'
#
loop_
_entity.id
_entity.type
_entity.pdbx_description
1 polymer ?
#
loop_
_entity_poly.entity_id
_entity_poly.type
_entity_poly.pdbx_seq_one_letter_code
_entity_poly.pdbx_strand_id
1 'polypeptide(L)'
;MDRGGKLRSDWNRLLLEDAVAPLFRELLLALRTLTDSTILYYSLWPTGLFEEPWSILVEQIYKVIYTSPVLHSEIKGGTWVSPAEALLHDEGFSRSNDLSEALVLLGMPVVRVPSAIVDVFSKFYMKSTVKRVAPAAVRHFLQDFVKLGTLGKSHKLILLEYCLSDLDSADIGKCMNGLPLIPLANKQYGIFSEISQESTYYVCDKTEYDLLSAVGDRIIDRSIPPVLLDKLYQIANNSQVNISPIDGLIFLQFFPRLFPPGWKCKSRVPWDPSSGVSSPTADWFKLFWHYIGKHSYDLDLFSDWPILPCTSGHLYRASTASKLIETESLSSLMKELLAKLGCKILDTKYLRVYQQLSHYVYDGDATGVLNSIFGIASLE
;
A
#
# COMPACT_ATOMS: atom_id res chain seq x y z
N MET A 1 2.40 -50.62 -57.00
CA MET A 1 1.99 -49.55 -56.07
C MET A 1 2.10 -50.09 -54.65
N ASP A 2 3.03 -49.52 -53.90
CA ASP A 2 3.60 -50.07 -52.65
C ASP A 2 2.69 -49.85 -51.42
N ARG A 3 1.61 -50.64 -51.33
CA ARG A 3 0.69 -50.61 -50.17
C ARG A 3 1.33 -51.11 -48.87
N GLY A 4 2.40 -51.90 -48.97
CA GLY A 4 3.10 -52.47 -47.82
C GLY A 4 3.96 -51.45 -47.07
N GLY A 5 4.68 -50.58 -47.79
CA GLY A 5 5.48 -49.50 -47.20
C GLY A 5 4.64 -48.53 -46.37
N LYS A 6 3.51 -48.08 -46.93
CA LYS A 6 2.58 -47.18 -46.22
C LYS A 6 2.02 -47.83 -44.94
N LEU A 7 1.54 -49.08 -45.02
CA LEU A 7 0.98 -49.78 -43.86
C LEU A 7 1.99 -49.90 -42.71
N ARG A 8 3.26 -50.21 -43.02
CA ARG A 8 4.33 -50.28 -42.00
C ARG A 8 4.63 -48.92 -41.37
N SER A 9 4.66 -47.87 -42.19
CA SER A 9 4.86 -46.50 -41.72
C SER A 9 3.72 -46.06 -40.79
N ASP A 10 2.48 -46.30 -41.18
CA ASP A 10 1.29 -45.99 -40.38
C ASP A 10 1.30 -46.78 -39.06
N TRP A 11 1.70 -48.06 -39.09
CA TRP A 11 1.83 -48.88 -37.89
C TRP A 11 2.90 -48.38 -36.92
N ASN A 12 4.09 -48.02 -37.43
CA ASN A 12 5.16 -47.43 -36.62
C ASN A 12 4.72 -46.11 -35.97
N ARG A 13 3.96 -45.29 -36.71
CA ARG A 13 3.39 -44.06 -36.17
C ARG A 13 2.44 -44.35 -35.01
N LEU A 14 1.45 -45.23 -35.19
CA LEU A 14 0.51 -45.61 -34.14
C LEU A 14 1.23 -46.17 -32.90
N LEU A 15 2.30 -46.95 -33.07
CA LEU A 15 3.10 -47.44 -31.95
C LEU A 15 3.72 -46.27 -31.14
N LEU A 16 4.26 -45.26 -31.81
CA LEU A 16 4.84 -44.09 -31.13
C LEU A 16 3.76 -43.27 -30.42
N GLU A 17 2.65 -43.01 -31.12
CA GLU A 17 1.59 -42.13 -30.64
C GLU A 17 0.73 -42.77 -29.53
N ASP A 18 0.31 -44.02 -29.72
CA ASP A 18 -0.71 -44.67 -28.88
C ASP A 18 -0.15 -45.67 -27.86
N ALA A 19 1.12 -46.09 -27.99
CA ALA A 19 1.76 -46.98 -27.02
C ALA A 19 2.92 -46.31 -26.29
N VAL A 20 3.93 -45.81 -27.02
CA VAL A 20 5.16 -45.29 -26.41
C VAL A 20 4.91 -43.99 -25.65
N ALA A 21 4.18 -43.02 -26.22
CA ALA A 21 3.91 -41.75 -25.53
C ALA A 21 3.11 -41.92 -24.22
N PRO A 22 2.02 -42.72 -24.17
CA PRO A 22 1.33 -43.01 -22.91
C PRO A 22 2.21 -43.74 -21.89
N LEU A 23 3.06 -44.69 -22.32
CA LEU A 23 4.00 -45.36 -21.42
C LEU A 23 5.03 -44.37 -20.84
N PHE A 24 5.49 -43.41 -21.63
CA PHE A 24 6.39 -42.36 -21.15
C PHE A 24 5.72 -41.47 -20.09
N ARG A 25 4.42 -41.15 -20.25
CA ARG A 25 3.65 -40.46 -19.20
C ARG A 25 3.63 -41.27 -17.91
N GLU A 26 3.31 -42.55 -17.97
CA GLU A 26 3.29 -43.41 -16.77
C GLU A 26 4.68 -43.50 -16.11
N LEU A 27 5.74 -43.55 -16.92
CA LEU A 27 7.12 -43.49 -16.43
C LEU A 27 7.36 -42.21 -15.62
N LEU A 28 7.00 -41.03 -16.12
CA LEU A 28 7.13 -39.77 -15.37
C LEU A 28 6.33 -39.78 -14.07
N LEU A 29 5.08 -40.29 -14.11
CA LEU A 29 4.21 -40.38 -12.94
C LEU A 29 4.75 -41.34 -11.87
N ALA A 30 5.48 -42.39 -12.26
CA ALA A 30 6.19 -43.26 -11.34
C ALA A 30 7.47 -42.59 -10.81
N LEU A 31 8.28 -41.98 -11.69
CA LEU A 31 9.55 -41.36 -11.32
C LEU A 31 9.41 -40.27 -10.28
N ARG A 32 8.37 -39.44 -10.35
CA ARG A 32 8.10 -38.40 -9.34
C ARG A 32 7.92 -38.93 -7.91
N THR A 33 7.66 -40.23 -7.74
CA THR A 33 7.56 -40.88 -6.41
C THR A 33 8.88 -41.49 -5.93
N LEU A 34 9.86 -41.59 -6.82
CA LEU A 34 11.14 -42.26 -6.59
C LEU A 34 12.31 -41.28 -6.46
N THR A 35 12.16 -40.04 -6.95
CA THR A 35 13.19 -39.01 -6.90
C THR A 35 12.76 -37.81 -6.07
N ASP A 36 13.64 -37.40 -5.16
CA ASP A 36 13.47 -36.15 -4.40
C ASP A 36 14.06 -34.95 -5.17
N SER A 37 14.84 -35.19 -6.22
CA SER A 37 15.48 -34.14 -7.03
C SER A 37 14.65 -33.81 -8.26
N THR A 38 14.06 -32.62 -8.27
CA THR A 38 13.34 -32.05 -9.42
C THR A 38 14.27 -31.79 -10.61
N ILE A 39 15.55 -31.48 -10.36
CA ILE A 39 16.56 -31.28 -11.41
C ILE A 39 16.80 -32.58 -12.17
N LEU A 40 17.03 -33.69 -11.47
CA LEU A 40 17.22 -34.99 -12.10
C LEU A 40 15.94 -35.42 -12.82
N TYR A 41 14.78 -35.22 -12.20
CA TYR A 41 13.49 -35.53 -12.82
C TYR A 41 13.30 -34.81 -14.17
N TYR A 42 13.52 -33.49 -14.21
CA TYR A 42 13.36 -32.72 -15.45
C TYR A 42 14.42 -33.06 -16.50
N SER A 43 15.60 -33.54 -16.11
CA SER A 43 16.63 -33.98 -17.07
C SER A 43 16.22 -35.18 -17.92
N LEU A 44 15.20 -35.95 -17.48
CA LEU A 44 14.68 -37.12 -18.18
C LEU A 44 13.65 -36.76 -19.26
N TRP A 45 13.20 -35.50 -19.30
CA TRP A 45 12.23 -35.05 -20.29
C TRP A 45 12.89 -34.96 -21.68
N PRO A 46 12.15 -35.29 -22.76
CA PRO A 46 12.71 -35.16 -24.10
C PRO A 46 12.86 -33.68 -24.43
N THR A 47 14.09 -33.19 -24.39
CA THR A 47 14.49 -31.82 -24.75
C THR A 47 15.52 -31.88 -25.87
N GLY A 48 15.28 -31.18 -26.99
CA GLY A 48 16.22 -31.14 -28.11
C GLY A 48 15.55 -30.99 -29.47
N LEU A 49 16.37 -31.18 -30.50
CA LEU A 49 15.94 -31.23 -31.89
C LEU A 49 15.84 -32.70 -32.32
N PHE A 50 14.67 -33.08 -32.83
CA PHE A 50 14.39 -34.43 -33.26
C PHE A 50 13.90 -34.41 -34.71
N GLU A 51 14.40 -35.33 -35.52
CA GLU A 51 13.90 -35.60 -36.87
C GLU A 51 12.73 -36.59 -36.81
N GLU A 52 11.96 -36.70 -37.88
CA GLU A 52 10.93 -37.73 -37.98
C GLU A 52 11.57 -39.15 -38.00
N PRO A 53 10.95 -40.14 -37.33
CA PRO A 53 9.63 -40.09 -36.69
C PRO A 53 9.69 -39.69 -35.20
N TRP A 54 10.85 -39.38 -34.64
CA TRP A 54 11.02 -39.09 -33.20
C TRP A 54 10.38 -37.77 -32.79
N SER A 55 10.36 -36.77 -33.68
CA SER A 55 9.60 -35.53 -33.46
C SER A 55 8.12 -35.79 -33.19
N ILE A 56 7.50 -36.77 -33.89
CA ILE A 56 6.10 -37.18 -33.70
C ILE A 56 5.92 -37.76 -32.29
N LEU A 57 6.84 -38.62 -31.85
CA LEU A 57 6.80 -39.17 -30.49
C LEU A 57 6.88 -38.06 -29.44
N VAL A 58 7.83 -37.13 -29.57
CA VAL A 58 8.00 -36.03 -28.62
C VAL A 58 6.77 -35.13 -28.58
N GLU A 59 6.18 -34.80 -29.73
CA GLU A 59 4.91 -34.07 -29.79
C GLU A 59 3.80 -34.79 -29.02
N GLN A 60 3.61 -36.10 -29.25
CA GLN A 60 2.59 -36.85 -28.54
C GLN A 60 2.88 -36.97 -27.03
N ILE A 61 4.14 -37.13 -26.63
CA ILE A 61 4.54 -37.13 -25.21
C ILE A 61 4.07 -35.84 -24.53
N TYR A 62 4.41 -34.68 -25.09
CA TYR A 62 4.03 -33.38 -24.50
C TYR A 62 2.51 -33.17 -24.48
N LYS A 63 1.80 -33.71 -25.47
CA LYS A 63 0.34 -33.70 -25.51
C LYS A 63 -0.28 -34.57 -24.41
N VAL A 64 0.19 -35.80 -24.21
CA VAL A 64 -0.40 -36.70 -23.20
C VAL A 64 -0.06 -36.31 -21.76
N ILE A 65 1.10 -35.68 -21.53
CA ILE A 65 1.49 -35.22 -20.19
C ILE A 65 0.87 -33.86 -19.82
N TYR A 66 0.32 -33.12 -20.79
CA TYR A 66 -0.19 -31.76 -20.57
C TYR A 66 -1.25 -31.66 -19.46
N THR A 67 -2.09 -32.69 -19.33
CA THR A 67 -3.15 -32.78 -18.29
C THR A 67 -2.74 -33.66 -17.11
N SER A 68 -1.49 -34.11 -17.07
CA SER A 68 -0.99 -35.03 -16.03
C SER A 68 -0.16 -34.27 -15.00
N PRO A 69 -0.22 -34.63 -13.71
CA PRO A 69 0.53 -33.96 -12.64
C PRO A 69 2.03 -34.29 -12.68
N VAL A 70 2.75 -33.63 -13.58
CA VAL A 70 4.16 -33.91 -13.92
C VAL A 70 5.10 -32.74 -13.66
N LEU A 71 4.61 -31.57 -13.23
CA LEU A 71 5.44 -30.42 -12.85
C LEU A 71 5.40 -30.22 -11.34
N HIS A 72 6.55 -29.90 -10.74
CA HIS A 72 6.67 -29.66 -9.30
C HIS A 72 6.43 -28.20 -8.95
N SER A 73 5.56 -27.97 -7.96
CA SER A 73 5.30 -26.68 -7.32
C SER A 73 5.53 -26.79 -5.81
N GLU A 74 6.09 -25.75 -5.20
CA GLU A 74 6.40 -25.74 -3.76
C GLU A 74 5.18 -25.53 -2.84
N ILE A 75 3.97 -25.50 -3.40
CA ILE A 75 2.73 -25.33 -2.64
C ILE A 75 2.59 -26.43 -1.60
N LYS A 76 2.20 -26.04 -0.38
CA LYS A 76 1.97 -26.96 0.75
C LYS A 76 3.16 -27.88 1.05
N GLY A 77 4.39 -27.44 0.74
CA GLY A 77 5.60 -28.23 0.98
C GLY A 77 5.95 -29.22 -0.13
N GLY A 78 5.40 -29.03 -1.34
CA GLY A 78 5.69 -29.83 -2.53
C GLY A 78 4.45 -30.54 -3.06
N THR A 79 4.00 -30.14 -4.25
CA THR A 79 2.88 -30.74 -4.95
C THR A 79 3.17 -30.86 -6.45
N TRP A 80 2.65 -31.93 -7.05
CA TRP A 80 2.75 -32.16 -8.48
C TRP A 80 1.48 -31.67 -9.18
N VAL A 81 1.63 -30.75 -10.13
CA VAL A 81 0.55 -30.11 -10.87
C VAL A 81 0.67 -30.38 -12.36
N SER A 82 -0.45 -30.27 -13.08
CA SER A 82 -0.45 -30.44 -14.53
C SER A 82 0.08 -29.21 -15.25
N PRO A 83 0.76 -29.35 -16.42
CA PRO A 83 1.11 -28.22 -17.28
C PRO A 83 -0.08 -27.33 -17.65
N ALA A 84 -1.30 -27.87 -17.68
CA ALA A 84 -2.52 -27.10 -17.94
C ALA A 84 -2.90 -26.13 -16.80
N GLU A 85 -2.60 -26.51 -15.56
CA GLU A 85 -2.90 -25.73 -14.35
C GLU A 85 -1.71 -24.91 -13.86
N ALA A 86 -0.50 -25.27 -14.26
CA ALA A 86 0.73 -24.65 -13.81
C ALA A 86 0.94 -23.23 -14.35
N LEU A 87 1.60 -22.41 -13.54
CA LEU A 87 2.05 -21.06 -13.90
C LEU A 87 3.57 -21.01 -13.84
N LEU A 88 4.23 -20.83 -14.98
CA LEU A 88 5.67 -20.61 -15.05
C LEU A 88 6.02 -19.35 -14.28
N HIS A 89 7.00 -19.48 -13.37
CA HIS A 89 7.49 -18.36 -12.60
C HIS A 89 8.05 -17.24 -13.49
N ASP A 90 7.84 -15.98 -13.07
CA ASP A 90 8.33 -14.81 -13.77
C ASP A 90 9.75 -14.44 -13.31
N GLU A 91 10.75 -15.10 -13.91
CA GLU A 91 12.16 -14.85 -13.62
C GLU A 91 12.63 -13.44 -14.05
N GLY A 92 11.83 -12.72 -14.84
CA GLY A 92 12.17 -11.36 -15.30
C GLY A 92 11.98 -10.29 -14.22
N PHE A 93 11.23 -10.60 -13.15
CA PHE A 93 11.01 -9.68 -12.04
C PHE A 93 12.25 -9.64 -11.12
N SER A 94 12.71 -8.43 -10.76
CA SER A 94 13.94 -8.23 -9.99
C SER A 94 13.96 -8.96 -8.64
N ARG A 95 12.79 -9.16 -8.04
CA ARG A 95 12.59 -9.88 -6.77
C ARG A 95 11.82 -11.19 -6.98
N SER A 96 12.20 -11.93 -8.01
CA SER A 96 11.52 -13.16 -8.43
C SER A 96 11.39 -14.21 -7.30
N ASN A 97 12.43 -14.46 -6.52
CA ASN A 97 12.40 -15.44 -5.42
C ASN A 97 11.36 -15.09 -4.34
N ASP A 98 11.42 -13.84 -3.86
CA ASP A 98 10.49 -13.21 -2.93
C ASP A 98 9.03 -13.31 -3.43
N LEU A 99 8.82 -13.05 -4.73
CA LEU A 99 7.52 -13.20 -5.38
C LEU A 99 7.07 -14.67 -5.42
N SER A 100 7.96 -15.59 -5.76
CA SER A 100 7.68 -17.03 -5.81
C SER A 100 7.16 -17.52 -4.45
N GLU A 101 7.83 -17.13 -3.37
CA GLU A 101 7.41 -17.48 -2.00
C GLU A 101 6.01 -16.94 -1.69
N ALA A 102 5.75 -15.66 -1.97
CA ALA A 102 4.44 -15.04 -1.74
C ALA A 102 3.31 -15.76 -2.50
N LEU A 103 3.52 -16.09 -3.79
CA LEU A 103 2.52 -16.75 -4.62
C LEU A 103 2.27 -18.21 -4.19
N VAL A 104 3.32 -18.92 -3.76
CA VAL A 104 3.22 -20.27 -3.20
C VAL A 104 2.43 -20.28 -1.89
N LEU A 105 2.66 -19.31 -1.01
CA LEU A 105 1.89 -19.14 0.24
C LEU A 105 0.40 -18.82 -0.03
N LEU A 106 0.11 -18.15 -1.13
CA LEU A 106 -1.24 -17.92 -1.63
C LEU A 106 -1.87 -19.18 -2.28
N GLY A 107 -1.09 -20.24 -2.47
CA GLY A 107 -1.52 -21.48 -3.09
C GLY A 107 -1.69 -21.39 -4.61
N MET A 108 -1.00 -20.46 -5.27
CA MET A 108 -0.96 -20.41 -6.73
C MET A 108 0.01 -21.48 -7.26
N PRO A 109 -0.37 -22.28 -8.29
CA PRO A 109 0.41 -23.37 -8.93
C PRO A 109 1.67 -22.90 -9.66
N VAL A 110 2.54 -22.15 -8.97
CA VAL A 110 3.78 -21.61 -9.54
C VAL A 110 4.82 -22.71 -9.65
N VAL A 111 5.41 -22.84 -10.83
CA VAL A 111 6.43 -23.85 -11.14
C VAL A 111 7.67 -23.20 -11.72
N ARG A 112 8.84 -23.76 -11.39
CA ARG A 112 10.12 -23.44 -12.04
C ARG A 112 10.52 -24.62 -12.90
N VAL A 113 10.56 -24.39 -14.21
CA VAL A 113 10.80 -25.44 -15.21
C VAL A 113 11.98 -25.00 -16.08
N PRO A 114 12.95 -25.89 -16.39
CA PRO A 114 14.03 -25.59 -17.31
C PRO A 114 13.54 -25.02 -18.64
N SER A 115 14.22 -23.99 -19.16
CA SER A 115 13.84 -23.33 -20.42
C SER A 115 13.72 -24.30 -21.59
N ALA A 116 14.60 -25.30 -21.65
CA ALA A 116 14.58 -26.34 -22.68
C ALA A 116 13.25 -27.11 -22.74
N ILE A 117 12.56 -27.32 -21.62
CA ILE A 117 11.24 -27.96 -21.60
C ILE A 117 10.15 -26.97 -22.06
N VAL A 118 10.25 -25.72 -21.63
CA VAL A 118 9.33 -24.63 -22.03
C VAL A 118 9.40 -24.40 -23.56
N ASP A 119 10.60 -24.47 -24.13
CA ASP A 119 10.83 -24.32 -25.57
C ASP A 119 10.17 -25.46 -26.35
N VAL A 120 10.20 -26.69 -25.83
CA VAL A 120 9.56 -27.85 -26.47
C VAL A 120 8.03 -27.75 -26.39
N PHE A 121 7.45 -27.32 -25.25
CA PHE A 121 6.02 -27.00 -25.18
C PHE A 121 5.63 -25.94 -26.22
N SER A 122 6.44 -24.89 -26.35
CA SER A 122 6.20 -23.81 -27.29
C SER A 122 6.29 -24.27 -28.75
N LYS A 123 7.21 -25.19 -29.05
CA LYS A 123 7.44 -25.70 -30.41
C LYS A 123 6.39 -26.72 -30.85
N PHE A 124 6.06 -27.68 -30.00
CA PHE A 124 5.23 -28.84 -30.37
C PHE A 124 3.77 -28.74 -29.91
N TYR A 125 3.45 -27.80 -29.01
CA TYR A 125 2.09 -27.67 -28.47
C TYR A 125 1.63 -26.21 -28.37
N MET A 126 1.78 -25.46 -29.48
CA MET A 126 1.46 -24.02 -29.59
C MET A 126 0.05 -23.63 -29.12
N LYS A 127 -0.93 -24.53 -29.22
CA LYS A 127 -2.32 -24.25 -28.83
C LYS A 127 -2.54 -24.20 -27.31
N SER A 128 -1.63 -24.78 -26.53
CA SER A 128 -1.78 -24.87 -25.07
C SER A 128 -0.41 -24.82 -24.40
N THR A 129 0.31 -23.71 -24.58
CA THR A 129 1.57 -23.47 -23.87
C THR A 129 1.31 -23.28 -22.38
N VAL A 130 2.30 -23.63 -21.55
CA VAL A 130 2.23 -23.40 -20.10
C VAL A 130 2.20 -21.89 -19.87
N LYS A 131 1.19 -21.42 -19.15
CA LYS A 131 0.98 -19.98 -18.89
C LYS A 131 2.09 -19.47 -17.98
N ARG A 132 2.50 -18.21 -18.16
CA ARG A 132 3.40 -17.53 -17.23
C ARG A 132 2.61 -16.77 -16.18
N VAL A 133 3.16 -16.65 -14.98
CA VAL A 133 2.69 -15.67 -14.00
C VAL A 133 2.77 -14.28 -14.65
N ALA A 134 1.68 -13.54 -14.56
CA ALA A 134 1.58 -12.16 -15.02
C ALA A 134 0.89 -11.33 -13.95
N PRO A 135 1.23 -10.03 -13.81
CA PRO A 135 0.61 -9.18 -12.79
C PRO A 135 -0.91 -9.17 -12.85
N ALA A 136 -1.52 -9.14 -14.04
CA ALA A 136 -2.97 -9.22 -14.22
C ALA A 136 -3.60 -10.49 -13.63
N ALA A 137 -2.94 -11.65 -13.78
CA ALA A 137 -3.40 -12.91 -13.22
C ALA A 137 -3.28 -12.91 -11.69
N VAL A 138 -2.22 -12.32 -11.15
CA VAL A 138 -2.05 -12.15 -9.70
C VAL A 138 -3.12 -11.22 -9.14
N ARG A 139 -3.37 -10.06 -9.77
CA ARG A 139 -4.46 -9.15 -9.37
C ARG A 139 -5.81 -9.87 -9.31
N HIS A 140 -6.16 -10.63 -10.36
CA HIS A 140 -7.41 -11.38 -10.36
C HIS A 140 -7.48 -12.42 -9.23
N PHE A 141 -6.38 -13.14 -8.98
CA PHE A 141 -6.31 -14.11 -7.89
C PHE A 141 -6.45 -13.47 -6.50
N LEU A 142 -5.92 -12.25 -6.32
CA LEU A 142 -5.95 -11.52 -5.05
C LEU A 142 -7.33 -10.93 -4.71
N GLN A 143 -8.28 -10.92 -5.65
CA GLN A 143 -9.66 -10.52 -5.37
C GLN A 143 -10.35 -11.47 -4.37
N ASP A 144 -9.84 -12.71 -4.22
CA ASP A 144 -10.30 -13.64 -3.19
C ASP A 144 -9.60 -13.36 -1.85
N PHE A 145 -10.09 -12.33 -1.15
CA PHE A 145 -9.53 -11.72 0.06
C PHE A 145 -9.09 -12.67 1.19
N VAL A 146 -9.70 -13.85 1.31
CA VAL A 146 -9.52 -14.76 2.46
C VAL A 146 -8.05 -15.20 2.62
N LYS A 147 -7.30 -15.30 1.52
CA LYS A 147 -5.92 -15.81 1.53
C LYS A 147 -4.86 -14.75 1.87
N LEU A 148 -5.19 -13.46 1.80
CA LEU A 148 -4.23 -12.39 2.09
C LEU A 148 -3.96 -12.21 3.59
N GLY A 149 -4.83 -12.72 4.46
CA GLY A 149 -4.66 -12.66 5.92
C GLY A 149 -3.44 -13.42 6.42
N THR A 150 -2.97 -14.44 5.70
CA THR A 150 -1.84 -15.30 6.11
C THR A 150 -0.48 -14.70 5.76
N LEU A 151 -0.43 -13.70 4.87
CA LEU A 151 0.81 -13.12 4.38
C LEU A 151 1.38 -12.05 5.32
N GLY A 152 2.69 -12.15 5.57
CA GLY A 152 3.46 -11.10 6.26
C GLY A 152 3.62 -9.81 5.43
N LYS A 153 4.11 -8.75 6.08
CA LYS A 153 4.27 -7.41 5.48
C LYS A 153 5.16 -7.43 4.22
N SER A 154 6.28 -8.14 4.26
CA SER A 154 7.21 -8.25 3.11
C SER A 154 6.50 -8.79 1.86
N HIS A 155 5.82 -9.93 1.99
CA HIS A 155 5.08 -10.57 0.89
C HIS A 155 4.02 -9.65 0.27
N LYS A 156 3.23 -8.96 1.10
CA LYS A 156 2.22 -8.02 0.61
C LYS A 156 2.82 -6.85 -0.15
N LEU A 157 3.98 -6.34 0.28
CA LEU A 157 4.68 -5.28 -0.43
C LEU A 157 5.25 -5.75 -1.78
N ILE A 158 5.76 -6.98 -1.85
CA ILE A 158 6.19 -7.59 -3.11
C ILE A 158 5.02 -7.77 -4.08
N LEU A 159 3.86 -8.21 -3.58
CA LEU A 159 2.65 -8.34 -4.39
C LEU A 159 2.15 -7.00 -4.89
N LEU A 160 2.19 -5.95 -4.04
CA LEU A 160 1.88 -4.58 -4.47
C LEU A 160 2.84 -4.11 -5.57
N GLU A 161 4.14 -4.33 -5.39
CA GLU A 161 5.18 -3.99 -6.36
C GLU A 161 4.93 -4.68 -7.71
N TYR A 162 4.68 -5.99 -7.69
CA TYR A 162 4.40 -6.78 -8.88
C TYR A 162 3.08 -6.39 -9.55
N CYS A 163 2.01 -6.17 -8.78
CA CYS A 163 0.71 -5.77 -9.33
C CYS A 163 0.71 -4.37 -9.96
N LEU A 164 1.70 -3.53 -9.64
CA LEU A 164 1.87 -2.19 -10.22
C LEU A 164 2.92 -2.15 -11.36
N SER A 165 3.61 -3.27 -11.65
CA SER A 165 4.78 -3.26 -12.55
C SER A 165 4.42 -3.16 -14.04
N ASP A 166 3.23 -3.62 -14.42
CA ASP A 166 2.70 -3.59 -15.80
C ASP A 166 1.67 -2.48 -16.05
N LEU A 167 1.40 -1.63 -15.04
CA LEU A 167 0.36 -0.61 -15.12
C LEU A 167 0.96 0.78 -15.35
N ASP A 168 0.40 1.45 -16.35
CA ASP A 168 0.53 2.89 -16.54
C ASP A 168 -0.46 3.64 -15.64
N SER A 169 -0.22 4.94 -15.42
CA SER A 169 -1.01 5.76 -14.51
C SER A 169 -2.50 5.84 -14.85
N ALA A 170 -2.91 5.48 -16.07
CA ALA A 170 -4.29 5.58 -16.55
C ALA A 170 -5.17 4.35 -16.22
N ASP A 171 -4.57 3.18 -15.98
CA ASP A 171 -5.28 1.90 -15.81
C ASP A 171 -5.35 1.44 -14.34
N ILE A 172 -4.63 2.11 -13.44
CA ILE A 172 -4.49 1.74 -12.03
C ILE A 172 -5.86 1.69 -11.34
N GLY A 173 -6.72 2.69 -11.58
CA GLY A 173 -8.08 2.75 -11.04
C GLY A 173 -8.87 1.47 -11.25
N LYS A 174 -8.92 1.01 -12.51
CA LYS A 174 -9.68 -0.17 -12.92
C LYS A 174 -9.01 -1.47 -12.50
N CYS A 175 -7.70 -1.58 -12.69
CA CYS A 175 -6.97 -2.84 -12.49
C CYS A 175 -6.73 -3.18 -11.03
N MET A 176 -6.57 -2.17 -10.17
CA MET A 176 -6.29 -2.38 -8.74
C MET A 176 -7.55 -2.43 -7.89
N ASN A 177 -8.72 -2.08 -8.43
CA ASN A 177 -9.98 -2.04 -7.70
C ASN A 177 -10.26 -3.37 -6.97
N GLY A 178 -10.58 -3.26 -5.67
CA GLY A 178 -10.83 -4.39 -4.79
C GLY A 178 -9.58 -5.04 -4.18
N LEU A 179 -8.36 -4.56 -4.44
CA LEU A 179 -7.17 -5.21 -3.88
C LEU A 179 -6.81 -4.68 -2.48
N PRO A 180 -6.69 -5.54 -1.44
CA PRO A 180 -6.35 -5.14 -0.08
C PRO A 180 -4.82 -5.00 0.11
N LEU A 181 -4.20 -4.12 -0.68
CA LEU A 181 -2.73 -3.99 -0.74
C LEU A 181 -2.20 -2.61 -0.34
N ILE A 182 -3.06 -1.65 0.04
CA ILE A 182 -2.62 -0.31 0.44
C ILE A 182 -2.01 -0.40 1.85
N PRO A 183 -0.69 -0.19 2.06
CA PRO A 183 -0.08 -0.32 3.38
C PRO A 183 -0.44 0.91 4.24
N LEU A 184 -0.98 0.69 5.44
CA LEU A 184 -1.45 1.75 6.35
C LEU A 184 -0.56 1.90 7.58
N ALA A 185 -0.48 3.10 8.12
CA ALA A 185 0.35 3.47 9.27
C ALA A 185 -0.01 2.68 10.54
N ASN A 186 -1.27 2.26 10.67
CA ASN A 186 -1.72 1.35 11.74
C ASN A 186 -1.28 -0.11 11.56
N LYS A 187 -0.42 -0.40 10.56
CA LYS A 187 0.09 -1.73 10.17
C LYS A 187 -0.97 -2.66 9.56
N GLN A 188 -2.15 -2.14 9.22
CA GLN A 188 -3.16 -2.85 8.45
C GLN A 188 -3.04 -2.51 6.96
N TYR A 189 -3.97 -3.06 6.16
CA TYR A 189 -4.01 -2.85 4.72
C TYR A 189 -5.37 -2.32 4.30
N GLY A 190 -5.36 -1.21 3.58
CA GLY A 190 -6.51 -0.63 2.89
C GLY A 190 -6.78 -1.33 1.56
N ILE A 191 -8.00 -1.14 1.07
CA ILE A 191 -8.47 -1.69 -0.20
C ILE A 191 -8.44 -0.59 -1.26
N PHE A 192 -7.82 -0.85 -2.40
CA PHE A 192 -7.92 0.01 -3.57
C PHE A 192 -9.37 0.08 -4.05
N SER A 193 -9.89 1.28 -4.27
CA SER A 193 -11.23 1.51 -4.79
C SER A 193 -11.26 2.70 -5.74
N GLU A 194 -12.34 2.81 -6.50
CA GLU A 194 -12.68 4.05 -7.21
C GLU A 194 -12.98 5.18 -6.20
N ILE A 195 -12.75 6.43 -6.61
CA ILE A 195 -12.88 7.64 -5.77
C ILE A 195 -14.31 7.83 -5.23
N SER A 196 -15.31 7.31 -5.94
CA SER A 196 -16.72 7.38 -5.56
C SER A 196 -17.08 6.52 -4.34
N GLN A 197 -16.18 5.65 -3.90
CA GLN A 197 -16.39 4.75 -2.76
C GLN A 197 -15.74 5.34 -1.49
N GLU A 198 -16.49 5.38 -0.39
CA GLU A 198 -16.34 6.24 0.81
C GLU A 198 -15.03 6.14 1.64
N SER A 199 -13.97 5.50 1.14
CA SER A 199 -12.73 5.30 1.91
C SER A 199 -11.50 5.76 1.14
N THR A 200 -11.18 7.05 1.21
CA THR A 200 -9.91 7.61 0.73
C THR A 200 -8.80 7.38 1.76
N TYR A 201 -7.62 7.00 1.25
CA TYR A 201 -6.37 6.91 2.00
C TYR A 201 -5.42 8.02 1.58
N TYR A 202 -4.52 8.40 2.47
CA TYR A 202 -3.74 9.61 2.28
C TYR A 202 -2.24 9.38 2.32
N VAL A 203 -1.53 9.92 1.33
CA VAL A 203 -0.07 10.08 1.40
C VAL A 203 0.24 11.36 2.18
N CYS A 204 1.22 11.28 3.08
CA CYS A 204 1.56 12.35 4.02
C CYS A 204 3.04 12.64 3.98
N ASP A 205 3.45 13.90 4.05
CA ASP A 205 4.83 14.26 4.37
C ASP A 205 5.22 13.81 5.80
N LYS A 206 6.48 14.03 6.20
CA LYS A 206 6.95 13.59 7.52
C LYS A 206 6.23 14.29 8.67
N THR A 207 5.94 15.58 8.54
CA THR A 207 5.26 16.38 9.56
C THR A 207 3.81 15.95 9.71
N GLU A 208 3.11 15.79 8.58
CA GLU A 208 1.72 15.32 8.53
C GLU A 208 1.58 13.92 9.15
N TYR A 209 2.51 13.01 8.82
CA TYR A 209 2.50 11.64 9.34
C TYR A 209 2.62 11.58 10.87
N ASP A 210 3.46 12.45 11.44
CA ASP A 210 3.64 12.51 12.90
C ASP A 210 2.41 13.16 13.58
N LEU A 211 1.81 14.17 12.95
CA LEU A 211 0.57 14.82 13.43
C LEU A 211 -0.65 13.91 13.39
N LEU A 212 -0.74 13.02 12.39
CA LEU A 212 -1.90 12.17 12.12
C LEU A 212 -1.76 10.73 12.64
N SER A 213 -0.84 10.50 13.58
CA SER A 213 -0.59 9.18 14.18
C SER A 213 -1.84 8.51 14.77
N ALA A 214 -2.80 9.29 15.29
CA ALA A 214 -4.07 8.78 15.84
C ALA A 214 -5.09 8.30 14.78
N VAL A 215 -4.86 8.63 13.49
CA VAL A 215 -5.72 8.23 12.36
C VAL A 215 -4.98 7.34 11.38
N GLY A 216 -4.04 6.52 11.89
CA GLY A 216 -3.18 5.66 11.06
C GLY A 216 -3.91 4.62 10.20
N ASP A 217 -5.21 4.40 10.41
CA ASP A 217 -6.10 3.61 9.54
C ASP A 217 -6.47 4.32 8.22
N ARG A 218 -6.18 5.61 8.09
CA ARG A 218 -6.38 6.40 6.86
C ARG A 218 -5.08 6.86 6.21
N ILE A 219 -3.96 6.72 6.91
CA ILE A 219 -2.65 7.23 6.46
C ILE A 219 -1.82 6.10 5.88
N ILE A 220 -1.21 6.32 4.72
CA ILE A 220 -0.29 5.35 4.10
C ILE A 220 1.00 5.26 4.91
N ASP A 221 1.45 4.03 5.18
CA ASP A 221 2.65 3.73 5.95
C ASP A 221 3.91 4.28 5.25
N ARG A 222 4.60 5.22 5.89
CA ARG A 222 5.86 5.79 5.38
C ARG A 222 7.08 4.89 5.59
N SER A 223 6.95 3.79 6.34
CA SER A 223 8.05 2.84 6.58
C SER A 223 8.21 1.79 5.47
N ILE A 224 7.39 1.87 4.41
CA ILE A 224 7.53 1.01 3.23
C ILE A 224 8.75 1.41 2.38
N PRO A 225 9.20 0.54 1.46
CA PRO A 225 10.30 0.88 0.55
C PRO A 225 10.07 2.21 -0.20
N PRO A 226 11.07 3.11 -0.28
CA PRO A 226 10.90 4.43 -0.89
C PRO A 226 10.36 4.40 -2.32
N VAL A 227 10.81 3.43 -3.13
CA VAL A 227 10.34 3.25 -4.52
C VAL A 227 8.83 3.02 -4.59
N LEU A 228 8.27 2.25 -3.65
CA LEU A 228 6.82 2.02 -3.56
C LEU A 228 6.09 3.24 -3.02
N LEU A 229 6.67 3.92 -2.03
CA LEU A 229 6.09 5.16 -1.50
C LEU A 229 5.99 6.23 -2.59
N ASP A 230 7.04 6.43 -3.37
CA ASP A 230 7.07 7.37 -4.50
C ASP A 230 6.02 7.00 -5.56
N LYS A 231 5.85 5.71 -5.86
CA LYS A 231 4.79 5.23 -6.75
C LYS A 231 3.40 5.55 -6.19
N LEU A 232 3.17 5.39 -4.89
CA LEU A 232 1.89 5.77 -4.25
C LEU A 232 1.66 7.28 -4.28
N TYR A 233 2.69 8.11 -4.14
CA TYR A 233 2.58 9.56 -4.36
C TYR A 233 2.20 9.91 -5.80
N GLN A 234 2.80 9.25 -6.79
CA GLN A 234 2.43 9.43 -8.20
C GLN A 234 0.97 9.03 -8.45
N ILE A 235 0.52 7.93 -7.84
CA ILE A 235 -0.87 7.49 -7.92
C ILE A 235 -1.80 8.53 -7.28
N ALA A 236 -1.44 9.04 -6.10
CA ALA A 236 -2.21 10.05 -5.38
C ALA A 236 -2.43 11.33 -6.20
N ASN A 237 -1.41 11.76 -6.94
CA ASN A 237 -1.47 12.97 -7.75
C ASN A 237 -2.28 12.81 -9.05
N ASN A 238 -2.48 11.58 -9.53
CA ASN A 238 -3.23 11.29 -10.76
C ASN A 238 -4.72 11.02 -10.53
N SER A 239 -5.17 10.96 -9.26
CA SER A 239 -6.60 10.90 -8.87
C SER A 239 -7.44 9.86 -9.64
N GLN A 240 -6.98 8.61 -9.69
CA GLN A 240 -7.76 7.50 -10.28
C GLN A 240 -8.28 6.48 -9.27
N VAL A 241 -7.66 6.43 -8.11
CA VAL A 241 -8.01 5.55 -7.01
C VAL A 241 -8.29 6.40 -5.78
N ASN A 242 -8.84 5.76 -4.76
CA ASN A 242 -9.03 6.28 -3.41
C ASN A 242 -7.72 6.56 -2.64
N ILE A 243 -6.73 7.15 -3.29
CA ILE A 243 -5.51 7.65 -2.67
C ILE A 243 -5.34 9.11 -3.08
N SER A 244 -5.13 10.00 -2.12
CA SER A 244 -4.91 11.43 -2.39
C SER A 244 -3.83 12.02 -1.48
N PRO A 245 -3.21 13.14 -1.87
CA PRO A 245 -2.42 13.94 -0.93
C PRO A 245 -3.32 14.55 0.16
N ILE A 246 -2.70 14.97 1.27
CA ILE A 246 -3.37 15.78 2.29
C ILE A 246 -3.23 17.26 1.95
N ASP A 247 -4.32 18.00 2.13
CA ASP A 247 -4.33 19.45 2.20
C ASP A 247 -4.93 19.90 3.54
N GLY A 248 -5.01 21.22 3.77
CA GLY A 248 -5.53 21.77 5.01
C GLY A 248 -6.99 21.40 5.30
N LEU A 249 -7.83 21.26 4.26
CA LEU A 249 -9.24 20.89 4.41
C LEU A 249 -9.38 19.43 4.83
N ILE A 250 -8.63 18.54 4.18
CA ILE A 250 -8.55 17.12 4.53
C ILE A 250 -7.97 16.96 5.94
N PHE A 251 -6.90 17.68 6.26
CA PHE A 251 -6.29 17.66 7.59
C PHE A 251 -7.31 18.04 8.68
N LEU A 252 -8.11 19.09 8.44
CA LEU A 252 -9.20 19.53 9.32
C LEU A 252 -10.27 18.45 9.54
N GLN A 253 -10.57 17.62 8.53
CA GLN A 253 -11.56 16.53 8.66
C GLN A 253 -11.16 15.50 9.72
N PHE A 254 -9.87 15.39 10.06
CA PHE A 254 -9.40 14.48 11.10
C PHE A 254 -9.45 15.07 12.52
N PHE A 255 -9.70 16.38 12.69
CA PHE A 255 -9.75 17.01 14.01
C PHE A 255 -10.69 16.32 15.02
N PRO A 256 -11.91 15.88 14.63
CA PRO A 256 -12.78 15.14 15.54
C PRO A 256 -12.18 13.86 16.12
N ARG A 257 -11.15 13.30 15.48
CA ARG A 257 -10.40 12.12 15.96
C ARG A 257 -9.10 12.50 16.70
N LEU A 258 -8.58 13.71 16.47
CA LEU A 258 -7.34 14.22 17.10
C LEU A 258 -7.61 14.95 18.42
N PHE A 259 -8.79 15.53 18.57
CA PHE A 259 -9.19 16.32 19.72
C PHE A 259 -10.29 15.64 20.54
N PRO A 260 -10.41 15.93 21.85
CA PRO A 260 -11.50 15.42 22.66
C PRO A 260 -12.90 15.76 22.11
N PRO A 261 -13.90 14.88 22.33
CA PRO A 261 -15.29 15.18 22.02
C PRO A 261 -15.76 16.47 22.69
N GLY A 262 -16.45 17.32 21.93
CA GLY A 262 -17.05 18.55 22.45
C GLY A 262 -16.13 19.77 22.50
N TRP A 263 -14.88 19.68 22.05
CA TRP A 263 -14.00 20.85 21.88
C TRP A 263 -14.42 21.75 20.72
N LYS A 264 -14.99 21.17 19.67
CA LYS A 264 -15.47 21.92 18.50
C LYS A 264 -16.44 23.02 18.93
N CYS A 265 -16.25 24.22 18.38
CA CYS A 265 -17.00 25.44 18.65
C CYS A 265 -16.92 26.00 20.09
N LYS A 266 -16.13 25.40 20.99
CA LYS A 266 -15.91 25.97 22.33
C LYS A 266 -14.93 27.13 22.25
N SER A 267 -15.25 28.23 22.92
CA SER A 267 -14.39 29.42 22.97
C SER A 267 -13.12 29.20 23.81
N ARG A 268 -13.22 28.38 24.85
CA ARG A 268 -12.15 28.05 25.80
C ARG A 268 -12.27 26.60 26.25
N VAL A 269 -11.16 25.88 26.31
CA VAL A 269 -11.09 24.52 26.88
C VAL A 269 -9.86 24.38 27.79
N PRO A 270 -9.92 23.58 28.87
CA PRO A 270 -8.73 23.25 29.64
C PRO A 270 -7.78 22.40 28.80
N TRP A 271 -6.48 22.67 28.90
CA TRP A 271 -5.47 21.94 28.15
C TRP A 271 -4.28 21.61 29.06
N ASP A 272 -3.98 20.32 29.17
CA ASP A 272 -2.77 19.83 29.82
C ASP A 272 -1.74 19.47 28.73
N PRO A 273 -0.65 20.25 28.58
CA PRO A 273 0.37 20.00 27.56
C PRO A 273 1.16 18.70 27.77
N SER A 274 1.09 18.12 28.97
CA SER A 274 1.78 16.87 29.34
C SER A 274 0.91 15.62 29.15
N SER A 275 -0.40 15.78 29.03
CA SER A 275 -1.33 14.69 28.76
C SER A 275 -1.31 14.34 27.27
N GLY A 276 -0.84 13.13 26.93
CA GLY A 276 -0.86 12.58 25.56
C GLY A 276 -1.94 11.54 25.31
N VAL A 277 -2.81 11.27 26.29
CA VAL A 277 -3.82 10.20 26.21
C VAL A 277 -5.19 10.73 25.76
N SER A 278 -5.55 11.94 26.21
CA SER A 278 -6.87 12.53 25.94
C SER A 278 -6.82 13.71 24.97
N SER A 279 -5.72 14.44 24.90
CA SER A 279 -5.60 15.70 24.14
C SER A 279 -4.24 15.80 23.45
N PRO A 280 -4.08 16.65 22.43
CA PRO A 280 -2.78 16.88 21.81
C PRO A 280 -1.75 17.44 22.79
N THR A 281 -0.52 16.94 22.71
CA THR A 281 0.60 17.34 23.59
C THR A 281 1.20 18.68 23.17
N ALA A 282 2.07 19.23 24.04
CA ALA A 282 2.95 20.35 23.72
C ALA A 282 3.71 20.18 22.39
N ASP A 283 4.30 19.01 22.17
CA ASP A 283 5.12 18.76 20.98
C ASP A 283 4.27 18.58 19.73
N TRP A 284 3.07 18.00 19.87
CA TRP A 284 2.09 17.97 18.79
C TRP A 284 1.71 19.39 18.36
N PHE A 285 1.43 20.30 19.30
CA PHE A 285 1.10 21.69 18.95
C PHE A 285 2.26 22.43 18.28
N LYS A 286 3.50 22.25 18.74
CA LYS A 286 4.68 22.83 18.06
C LYS A 286 4.79 22.35 16.61
N LEU A 287 4.55 21.05 16.37
CA LEU A 287 4.54 20.48 15.03
C LEU A 287 3.37 21.01 14.20
N PHE A 288 2.19 21.16 14.80
CA PHE A 288 1.00 21.68 14.13
C PHE A 288 1.19 23.14 13.70
N TRP A 289 1.72 23.99 14.57
CA TRP A 289 2.04 25.37 14.24
C TRP A 289 3.15 25.49 13.19
N HIS A 290 4.14 24.59 13.22
CA HIS A 290 5.12 24.49 12.15
C HIS A 290 4.47 24.06 10.82
N TYR A 291 3.54 23.10 10.85
CA TYR A 291 2.82 22.61 9.67
C TYR A 291 1.97 23.69 9.02
N ILE A 292 1.15 24.40 9.81
CA ILE A 292 0.40 25.55 9.32
C ILE A 292 1.37 26.55 8.70
N GLY A 293 2.50 26.85 9.37
CA GLY A 293 3.49 27.86 8.96
C GLY A 293 4.12 27.59 7.62
N LYS A 294 4.59 26.35 7.46
CA LYS A 294 5.19 25.85 6.23
C LYS A 294 4.24 25.99 5.03
N HIS A 295 2.93 25.78 5.22
CA HIS A 295 1.94 25.80 4.15
C HIS A 295 1.20 27.14 4.01
N SER A 296 1.47 28.11 4.89
CA SER A 296 0.79 29.42 4.92
C SER A 296 -0.74 29.31 4.97
N TYR A 297 -1.29 28.32 5.68
CA TYR A 297 -2.73 28.18 5.85
C TYR A 297 -3.31 29.32 6.69
N ASP A 298 -4.44 29.86 6.25
CA ASP A 298 -5.21 30.82 7.04
C ASP A 298 -5.77 30.14 8.30
N LEU A 299 -5.62 30.80 9.45
CA LEU A 299 -6.17 30.31 10.71
C LEU A 299 -7.69 30.29 10.73
N ASP A 300 -8.36 31.05 9.86
CA ASP A 300 -9.81 30.98 9.69
C ASP A 300 -10.29 29.57 9.33
N LEU A 301 -9.47 28.79 8.62
CA LEU A 301 -9.75 27.38 8.30
C LEU A 301 -9.97 26.53 9.57
N PHE A 302 -9.27 26.84 10.66
CA PHE A 302 -9.32 26.11 11.92
C PHE A 302 -10.12 26.85 13.00
N SER A 303 -10.82 27.92 12.64
CA SER A 303 -11.53 28.82 13.57
C SER A 303 -12.63 28.15 14.37
N ASP A 304 -13.11 26.97 13.98
CA ASP A 304 -14.05 26.18 14.77
C ASP A 304 -13.40 25.53 16.00
N TRP A 305 -12.07 25.45 16.07
CA TRP A 305 -11.35 24.68 17.07
C TRP A 305 -10.51 25.56 18.01
N PRO A 306 -10.46 25.23 19.31
CA PRO A 306 -9.59 25.92 20.26
C PRO A 306 -8.14 25.45 20.06
N ILE A 307 -7.37 26.23 19.29
CA ILE A 307 -5.98 25.91 18.92
C ILE A 307 -4.95 26.89 19.48
N LEU A 308 -5.37 28.06 19.99
CA LEU A 308 -4.48 29.10 20.50
C LEU A 308 -4.12 28.85 21.97
N PRO A 309 -2.85 28.56 22.31
CA PRO A 309 -2.44 28.27 23.67
C PRO A 309 -2.36 29.54 24.52
N CYS A 310 -2.85 29.46 25.76
CA CYS A 310 -2.78 30.53 26.75
C CYS A 310 -1.99 30.09 27.97
N THR A 311 -1.24 31.04 28.56
CA THR A 311 -0.44 30.80 29.78
C THR A 311 -1.26 30.39 30.99
N SER A 312 -2.59 30.57 30.94
CA SER A 312 -3.55 30.12 31.95
C SER A 312 -3.84 28.60 31.94
N GLY A 313 -3.19 27.81 31.08
CA GLY A 313 -3.44 26.37 30.95
C GLY A 313 -4.71 26.04 30.15
N HIS A 314 -5.09 26.93 29.23
CA HIS A 314 -6.28 26.78 28.39
C HIS A 314 -5.93 26.97 26.92
N LEU A 315 -6.71 26.36 26.04
CA LEU A 315 -6.72 26.67 24.62
C LEU A 315 -7.94 27.53 24.29
N TYR A 316 -7.75 28.48 23.39
CA TYR A 316 -8.77 29.41 22.92
C TYR A 316 -9.00 29.26 21.43
N ARG A 317 -10.23 29.53 21.02
CA ARG A 317 -10.61 29.63 19.63
C ARG A 317 -10.08 30.93 19.02
N ALA A 318 -9.62 30.88 17.78
CA ALA A 318 -9.28 32.08 17.04
C ALA A 318 -10.53 32.96 16.85
N SER A 319 -10.44 34.24 17.21
CA SER A 319 -11.53 35.20 17.09
C SER A 319 -10.98 36.61 16.91
N THR A 320 -11.54 37.35 15.95
CA THR A 320 -11.22 38.77 15.74
C THR A 320 -11.84 39.69 16.78
N ALA A 321 -12.94 39.26 17.42
CA ALA A 321 -13.65 40.02 18.46
C ALA A 321 -13.05 39.81 19.87
N SER A 322 -12.41 38.66 20.11
CA SER A 322 -11.86 38.33 21.43
C SER A 322 -10.46 37.73 21.28
N LYS A 323 -9.49 38.63 21.07
CA LYS A 323 -8.10 38.29 20.79
C LYS A 323 -7.31 37.94 22.04
N LEU A 324 -6.22 37.20 21.87
CA LEU A 324 -5.20 37.01 22.89
C LEU A 324 -4.18 38.16 22.81
N ILE A 325 -3.37 38.38 23.84
CA ILE A 325 -2.28 39.36 23.80
C ILE A 325 -0.92 38.67 23.80
N GLU A 326 -0.07 39.03 22.85
CA GLU A 326 1.35 38.68 22.89
C GLU A 326 2.08 39.62 23.84
N THR A 327 2.81 39.06 24.79
CA THR A 327 3.41 39.86 25.87
C THR A 327 4.93 39.79 25.89
N GLU A 328 5.59 39.14 24.92
CA GLU A 328 7.05 38.93 24.97
C GLU A 328 7.84 40.23 25.20
N SER A 329 7.45 41.31 24.51
CA SER A 329 8.02 42.66 24.60
C SER A 329 7.72 43.40 25.93
N LEU A 330 6.76 42.93 26.73
CA LEU A 330 6.31 43.59 27.95
C LEU A 330 7.16 43.19 29.17
N SER A 331 7.21 44.10 30.16
CA SER A 331 7.87 43.85 31.44
C SER A 331 7.19 42.73 32.24
N SER A 332 7.93 42.08 33.14
CA SER A 332 7.39 41.04 34.04
C SER A 332 6.21 41.55 34.86
N LEU A 333 6.31 42.77 35.39
CA LEU A 333 5.23 43.42 36.14
C LEU A 333 3.95 43.54 35.31
N MET A 334 4.06 43.94 34.04
CA MET A 334 2.90 44.07 33.16
C MET A 334 2.27 42.70 32.87
N LYS A 335 3.08 41.67 32.61
CA LYS A 335 2.61 40.28 32.43
C LYS A 335 1.82 39.79 33.65
N GLU A 336 2.33 40.04 34.86
CA GLU A 336 1.65 39.68 36.11
C GLU A 336 0.34 40.44 36.32
N LEU A 337 0.30 41.74 36.01
CA LEU A 337 -0.92 42.55 36.11
C LEU A 337 -2.00 42.07 35.13
N LEU A 338 -1.63 41.84 33.87
CA LEU A 338 -2.54 41.31 32.86
C LEU A 338 -3.08 39.93 33.26
N ALA A 339 -2.24 39.07 33.83
CA ALA A 339 -2.67 37.76 34.32
C ALA A 339 -3.67 37.90 35.48
N LYS A 340 -3.42 38.80 36.44
CA LYS A 340 -4.33 39.08 37.57
C LYS A 340 -5.67 39.68 37.14
N LEU A 341 -5.67 40.49 36.07
CA LEU A 341 -6.89 41.04 35.48
C LEU A 341 -7.69 39.99 34.68
N GLY A 342 -7.13 38.81 34.43
CA GLY A 342 -7.76 37.76 33.65
C GLY A 342 -7.58 37.90 32.14
N CYS A 343 -6.62 38.72 31.68
CA CYS A 343 -6.31 38.88 30.27
C CYS A 343 -5.86 37.55 29.65
N LYS A 344 -6.28 37.33 28.40
CA LYS A 344 -5.93 36.13 27.64
C LYS A 344 -4.52 36.27 27.07
N ILE A 345 -3.52 35.88 27.84
CA ILE A 345 -2.11 35.99 27.43
C ILE A 345 -1.74 34.80 26.55
N LEU A 346 -1.26 35.06 25.33
CA LEU A 346 -0.77 34.04 24.40
C LEU A 346 0.48 33.36 24.97
N ASP A 347 0.52 32.04 24.86
CA ASP A 347 1.70 31.26 25.21
C ASP A 347 2.55 30.96 23.98
N THR A 348 3.51 31.85 23.72
CA THR A 348 4.36 31.82 22.52
C THR A 348 5.32 30.65 22.47
N LYS A 349 5.55 29.93 23.58
CA LYS A 349 6.51 28.80 23.62
C LYS A 349 6.16 27.66 22.65
N TYR A 350 4.90 27.56 22.26
CA TYR A 350 4.37 26.53 21.36
C TYR A 350 4.23 27.00 19.91
N LEU A 351 4.36 28.31 19.68
CA LEU A 351 4.21 28.94 18.39
C LEU A 351 5.60 29.15 17.77
N ARG A 352 5.72 28.96 16.46
CA ARG A 352 6.87 29.47 15.70
C ARG A 352 6.40 30.66 14.88
N VAL A 353 7.24 31.71 14.86
CA VAL A 353 7.01 33.05 14.28
C VAL A 353 6.07 33.01 13.08
N TYR A 354 4.90 33.63 13.23
CA TYR A 354 3.81 33.55 12.26
C TYR A 354 3.28 34.94 11.94
N GLN A 355 3.29 35.33 10.67
CA GLN A 355 2.87 36.67 10.22
C GLN A 355 1.35 36.93 10.30
N GLN A 356 0.53 35.87 10.36
CA GLN A 356 -0.94 35.96 10.35
C GLN A 356 -1.59 35.96 11.76
N LEU A 357 -0.81 35.85 12.85
CA LEU A 357 -1.36 35.91 14.20
C LEU A 357 -1.94 37.29 14.56
N SER A 358 -1.51 38.36 13.88
CA SER A 358 -1.94 39.76 14.13
C SER A 358 -3.46 39.97 14.02
N HIS A 359 -4.17 39.15 13.24
CA HIS A 359 -5.63 39.23 13.14
C HIS A 359 -6.34 38.69 14.39
N TYR A 360 -5.71 37.77 15.14
CA TYR A 360 -6.29 37.05 16.28
C TYR A 360 -5.58 37.32 17.61
N VAL A 361 -4.46 38.03 17.56
CA VAL A 361 -3.60 38.36 18.68
C VAL A 361 -3.30 39.85 18.64
N TYR A 362 -3.49 40.54 19.77
CA TYR A 362 -3.02 41.91 19.99
C TYR A 362 -1.51 41.92 20.20
N ASP A 363 -0.86 42.91 19.59
CA ASP A 363 0.55 43.18 19.83
C ASP A 363 0.77 43.63 21.29
N GLY A 364 1.98 43.40 21.80
CA GLY A 364 2.42 43.85 23.12
C GLY A 364 2.70 45.35 23.18
N ASP A 365 1.89 46.18 22.52
CA ASP A 365 1.98 47.64 22.54
C ASP A 365 0.90 48.25 23.45
N ALA A 366 0.91 49.59 23.60
CA ALA A 366 -0.05 50.28 24.46
C ALA A 366 -1.51 50.03 24.02
N THR A 367 -1.75 49.93 22.72
CA THR A 367 -3.08 49.72 22.13
C THR A 367 -3.60 48.32 22.43
N GLY A 368 -2.76 47.30 22.23
CA GLY A 368 -3.07 45.91 22.49
C GLY A 368 -3.31 45.62 23.97
N VAL A 369 -2.51 46.23 24.86
CA VAL A 369 -2.70 46.16 26.31
C VAL A 369 -4.04 46.75 26.72
N LEU A 370 -4.39 47.96 26.26
CA LEU A 370 -5.67 48.59 26.59
C LEU A 370 -6.84 47.77 26.05
N ASN A 371 -6.79 47.35 24.79
CA ASN A 371 -7.85 46.54 24.19
C ASN A 371 -8.05 45.20 24.90
N SER A 372 -6.97 44.59 25.39
CA SER A 372 -7.05 43.33 26.17
C SER A 372 -7.74 43.51 27.51
N ILE A 373 -7.50 44.64 28.19
CA ILE A 373 -8.15 44.97 29.46
C ILE A 373 -9.62 45.32 29.23
N PHE A 374 -9.93 46.16 28.23
CA PHE A 374 -11.30 46.53 27.89
C PHE A 374 -12.14 45.33 27.43
N GLY A 375 -11.52 44.37 26.74
CA GLY A 375 -12.18 43.14 26.30
C GLY A 375 -12.69 42.27 27.47
N ILE A 376 -12.10 42.38 28.65
CA ILE A 376 -12.57 41.69 29.87
C ILE A 376 -13.71 42.46 30.51
N ALA A 377 -13.56 43.77 30.65
CA ALA A 377 -14.56 44.64 31.24
C ALA A 377 -15.88 44.69 30.47
N SER A 378 -15.88 44.29 29.18
CA SER A 378 -17.07 44.22 28.32
C SER A 378 -17.75 42.84 28.33
N LEU A 379 -17.19 41.85 29.03
CA LEU A 379 -17.74 40.49 29.19
C LEU A 379 -18.47 40.28 30.53
N GLU A 380 -18.33 41.23 31.46
CA GLU A 380 -19.20 41.42 32.63
C GLU A 380 -20.43 42.26 32.26
#